data_AF-A0A836TUL1-F1
#
_entry.id   AF-A0A836TUL1-F1
#
_cell.length_a   1.000
_cell.length_b   1.000
_cell.length_c   1.000
_cell.angle_alpha   90.00
_cell.angle_beta   90.00
_cell.angle_gamma   90.00
#
_symmetry.space_group_name_H-M   'P 1'
#
loop_
_entity.id
_entity.type
_entity.pdbx_description
1 polymer ?
#
loop_
_entity_poly.entity_id
_entity_poly.type
_entity_poly.pdbx_seq_one_letter_code
_entity_poly.pdbx_strand_id
1 'polypeptide(L)' 'RVGLEDNLYYRRGELASNEQLVARMARIAVEAERAVATPEEARQILSLS' A
#
# COMPACT_ATOMS: atom_id res chain seq x y z
N ARG A 1 -0.51 -2.95 -5.81
CA ARG A 1 -1.83 -2.45 -5.34
C ARG A 1 -2.21 -3.25 -4.11
N VAL A 2 -2.86 -2.62 -3.12
CA VAL A 2 -3.49 -3.29 -1.97
C VAL A 2 -4.83 -2.60 -1.69
N GLY A 3 -5.77 -3.31 -1.09
CA GLY A 3 -7.04 -2.76 -0.63
C GLY A 3 -8.11 -3.84 -0.45
N LEU A 4 -9.19 -3.48 0.23
CA LEU A 4 -10.35 -4.36 0.44
C LEU A 4 -11.08 -4.73 -0.88
N GLU A 5 -10.85 -3.95 -1.94
CA GLU A 5 -11.28 -4.29 -3.31
C GLU A 5 -10.65 -5.62 -3.79
N ASP A 6 -9.39 -5.87 -3.40
CA ASP A 6 -8.65 -7.07 -3.81
C ASP A 6 -8.74 -8.20 -2.78
N ASN A 7 -8.76 -7.84 -1.49
CA ASN A 7 -8.64 -8.83 -0.41
C ASN A 7 -9.24 -8.31 0.90
N LEU A 8 -10.22 -9.06 1.43
CA LEU A 8 -10.89 -8.76 2.70
C LEU A 8 -10.09 -9.14 3.94
N TYR A 9 -9.03 -9.93 3.83
CA TYR A 9 -8.36 -10.57 4.96
C TYR A 9 -6.96 -10.02 5.22
N TYR A 10 -6.65 -9.69 6.48
CA TYR A 10 -5.30 -9.36 6.91
C TYR A 10 -4.45 -10.63 6.99
N ARG A 11 -5.03 -11.69 7.55
CA ARG A 11 -4.48 -13.06 7.54
C ARG A 11 -5.63 -14.05 7.53
N ARG A 12 -5.34 -15.34 7.37
CA ARG A 12 -6.37 -16.39 7.26
C ARG A 12 -7.37 -16.29 8.43
N GLY A 13 -8.62 -15.97 8.11
CA GLY A 13 -9.71 -15.85 9.09
C GLY A 13 -9.81 -14.52 9.83
N GLU A 14 -8.98 -13.53 9.51
CA GLU A 14 -8.98 -12.21 10.15
C GLU A 14 -9.24 -11.12 9.11
N LEU A 15 -10.36 -10.40 9.25
CA LEU A 15 -10.71 -9.31 8.35
C LEU A 15 -9.74 -8.13 8.48
N ALA A 16 -9.49 -7.44 7.38
CA ALA A 16 -8.64 -6.26 7.32
C ALA A 16 -9.45 -4.96 7.25
N SER A 17 -8.78 -3.85 7.57
CA SER A 17 -9.09 -2.52 7.07
C SER A 17 -8.12 -2.11 5.94
N ASN A 18 -8.47 -1.09 5.14
CA ASN A 18 -7.56 -0.58 4.11
C ASN A 18 -6.26 -0.05 4.72
N GLU A 19 -6.33 0.63 5.87
CA GLU A 19 -5.19 1.19 6.58
C GLU A 19 -4.22 0.09 7.03
N GLN A 20 -4.73 -1.04 7.51
CA GLN A 20 -3.89 -2.19 7.89
C GLN A 20 -3.13 -2.77 6.70
N LEU A 21 -3.78 -2.87 5.53
CA LEU A 21 -3.16 -3.36 4.31
C LEU A 21 -2.10 -2.40 3.78
N VAL A 22 -2.40 -1.10 3.77
CA VAL A 22 -1.45 -0.04 3.38
C VAL A 22 -0.24 -0.02 4.31
N ALA A 23 -0.45 -0.04 5.64
CA ALA A 23 0.63 0.01 6.62
C ALA A 23 1.56 -1.22 6.52
N ARG A 24 1.00 -2.42 6.31
CA ARG A 24 1.81 -3.63 6.09
C ARG A 24 2.66 -3.50 4.83
N MET A 25 2.08 -3.05 3.72
CA MET A 25 2.81 -2.90 2.46
C MET A 25 3.90 -1.84 2.57
N ALA A 26 3.63 -0.73 3.25
CA ALA A 26 4.60 0.32 3.52
C ALA A 26 5.80 -0.20 4.32
N ARG A 27 5.57 -1.01 5.38
CA ARG A 27 6.64 -1.63 6.15
C ARG A 27 7.52 -2.55 5.29
N ILE A 28 6.92 -3.44 4.51
CA ILE A 28 7.66 -4.33 3.61
C ILE A 28 8.49 -3.54 2.58
N ALA A 29 7.94 -2.45 2.06
CA ALA A 29 8.63 -1.59 1.11
C ALA A 29 9.89 -0.95 1.73
N VAL A 30 9.80 -0.50 2.99
CA VAL A 30 10.96 0.01 3.76
C VAL A 30 12.01 -1.08 4.00
N GLU A 31 11.59 -2.28 4.41
CA GLU A 31 12.49 -3.43 4.62
C GLU A 31 13.20 -3.85 3.31
N ALA A 32 12.58 -3.60 2.16
CA ALA A 32 13.14 -3.84 0.84
C ALA A 32 13.93 -2.63 0.27
N GLU A 33 14.27 -1.64 1.10
CA GLU A 33 14.99 -0.41 0.70
C GLU A 33 14.30 0.34 -0.46
N ARG A 34 12.96 0.29 -0.51
CA ARG A 34 12.14 0.88 -1.56
C ARG A 34 11.03 1.74 -0.96
N ALA A 35 11.29 3.03 -0.82
CA ALA A 35 10.31 3.96 -0.27
C ALA A 35 9.01 4.01 -1.11
N VAL A 36 7.88 4.19 -0.42
CA VAL A 36 6.58 4.45 -1.07
C VAL A 36 6.52 5.91 -1.47
N ALA A 37 6.17 6.19 -2.73
CA ALA A 37 6.03 7.54 -3.25
C ALA A 37 4.92 8.32 -2.51
N THR A 38 5.19 9.58 -2.23
CA THR A 38 4.19 10.58 -1.85
C THR A 38 3.21 10.82 -3.00
N PRO A 39 2.02 11.41 -2.74
CA PRO A 39 1.10 11.77 -3.81
C PRO A 39 1.71 12.70 -4.86
N GLU A 40 2.62 13.60 -4.46
CA GLU A 40 3.31 14.51 -5.39
C GLU A 40 4.27 13.76 -6.31
N GLU A 41 5.15 12.92 -5.74
CA GLU A 41 6.06 12.08 -6.52
C GLU A 41 5.28 11.13 -7.45
N ALA A 42 4.16 10.57 -6.98
CA ALA A 42 3.31 9.72 -7.81
C ALA A 42 2.75 10.46 -9.03
N ARG A 43 2.33 11.73 -8.87
CA ARG A 43 1.88 12.56 -9.99
C ARG A 43 3.00 12.78 -11.00
N GLN A 44 4.20 13.13 -10.52
CA GLN A 44 5.36 13.35 -11.39
C GLN A 44 5.75 12.08 -12.16
N ILE A 45 5.83 10.93 -11.47
CA ILE A 45 6.15 9.61 -12.07
C ILE A 45 5.13 9.23 -13.15
N LEU A 46 3.85 9.47 -12.87
CA LEU A 46 2.75 9.11 -13.77
C LEU A 46 2.40 10.20 -14.79
N SER A 47 3.15 11.32 -14.81
CA SER A 47 2.88 12.48 -15.68
C SER A 47 1.46 13.03 -15.54
N LEU A 48 0.97 13.11 -14.30
CA LEU A 48 -0.33 13.69 -13.94
C LEU A 48 -0.13 15.15 -13.51
N SER A 49 -0.97 16.04 -14.05
CA SER A 49 -1.03 17.47 -13.69
C SER A 49 -1.74 17.73 -12.37
#